data_AF-A0AAN9FZB2-F1
#
_entry.id   AF-A0AAN9FZB2-F1
#
_cell.length_a   1.000
_cell.length_b   1.000
_cell.length_c   1.000
_cell.angle_alpha   90.00
_cell.angle_beta   90.00
_cell.angle_gamma   90.00
#
_symmetry.space_group_name_H-M   'P 1'
#
loop_
_entity.id
_entity.type
_entity.pdbx_description
1 polymer ?
#
loop_
_entity_poly.entity_id
_entity_poly.type
_entity_poly.pdbx_seq_one_letter_code
_entity_poly.pdbx_strand_id
1 'polypeptide(L)'
;MRIAVATEGQKANLITDYVLRILGLEICADTFVGNAMLRGISGGQRKRLTTGEMIVGPAKVLFMDEISTSLDSSTTFQIVNSLKQCVHILKGTGIISLLQPAPETYDLFDDIILLSDSHIVYQGPRENVLEFFESMGFKCPERKGVENFYQEVTSKKDQEQYWAHRDQPYRYITSEEFSEAFKSFHVGRSIGDKLSTEFDKSKSHPATLTTKMYGVGKLELLKACLSREYLLIKRNSFVYIFKLCQLAILAMISM
;
A
#
# COMPACT_ATOMS: atom_id res chain seq x y z
N MET A 1 -0.31 -21.96 7.60
CA MET A 1 0.84 -21.52 6.79
C MET A 1 1.93 -21.05 7.77
N ARG A 2 3.19 -21.45 7.60
CA ARG A 2 4.31 -20.76 8.26
C ARG A 2 4.66 -19.57 7.37
N ILE A 3 5.15 -18.48 7.95
CA ILE A 3 5.47 -17.26 7.20
C ILE A 3 6.60 -17.51 6.18
N ALA A 4 7.53 -18.42 6.49
CA ALA A 4 8.50 -18.94 5.55
C ALA A 4 8.44 -20.48 5.53
N VAL A 5 8.06 -21.06 4.38
CA VAL A 5 8.55 -22.38 3.98
C VAL A 5 9.00 -22.24 2.54
N ALA A 6 10.28 -21.94 2.38
CA ALA A 6 10.90 -21.87 1.07
C ALA A 6 11.38 -23.27 0.65
N THR A 7 11.10 -23.59 -0.60
CA THR A 7 11.57 -24.80 -1.29
C THR A 7 12.94 -24.49 -1.91
N GLU A 8 13.83 -25.47 -2.00
CA GLU A 8 15.25 -25.35 -2.39
C GLU A 8 15.51 -24.44 -3.61
N GLY A 9 16.23 -23.33 -3.38
CA GLY A 9 16.73 -22.42 -4.41
C GLY A 9 17.31 -21.12 -3.82
N GLN A 10 18.64 -21.01 -3.77
CA GLN A 10 19.39 -19.96 -3.03
C GLN A 10 19.04 -18.49 -3.36
N LYS A 11 18.45 -18.18 -4.53
CA LYS A 11 18.05 -16.79 -4.89
C LYS A 11 16.66 -16.38 -4.40
N ALA A 12 15.70 -17.31 -4.33
CA ALA A 12 14.34 -17.01 -3.87
C ALA A 12 14.30 -16.80 -2.33
N ASN A 13 15.21 -17.44 -1.60
CA ASN A 13 15.39 -17.23 -0.17
C ASN A 13 15.82 -15.81 0.15
N LEU A 14 16.74 -15.23 -0.62
CA LEU A 14 17.31 -13.92 -0.29
C LEU A 14 16.27 -12.80 -0.30
N ILE A 15 15.46 -12.69 -1.36
CA ILE A 15 14.44 -11.64 -1.47
C ILE A 15 13.37 -11.82 -0.40
N THR A 16 12.92 -13.05 -0.18
CA THR A 16 11.93 -13.37 0.85
C THR A 16 12.45 -13.00 2.24
N ASP A 17 13.69 -13.37 2.55
CA ASP A 17 14.33 -13.04 3.83
C ASP A 17 14.45 -11.52 4.00
N TYR A 18 14.89 -10.79 2.97
CA TYR A 18 14.95 -9.32 3.01
C TYR A 18 13.57 -8.69 3.28
N VAL A 19 12.53 -9.16 2.60
CA VAL A 19 11.16 -8.65 2.80
C VAL A 19 10.68 -8.96 4.22
N LEU A 20 10.98 -10.14 4.76
CA LEU A 20 10.67 -10.48 6.17
C LEU A 20 11.40 -9.56 7.15
N ARG A 21 12.67 -9.21 6.88
CA ARG A 21 13.44 -8.26 7.70
C ARG A 21 12.82 -6.87 7.67
N ILE A 22 12.56 -6.33 6.47
CA ILE A 22 12.02 -4.98 6.30
C ILE A 22 10.65 -4.85 6.98
N LEU A 23 9.82 -5.89 6.91
CA LEU A 23 8.51 -5.91 7.58
C LEU A 23 8.58 -6.25 9.08
N GLY A 24 9.75 -6.55 9.63
CA GLY A 24 9.92 -6.95 11.03
C GLY A 24 9.17 -8.25 11.38
N LEU A 25 9.11 -9.19 10.43
CA LEU A 25 8.45 -10.49 10.57
C LEU A 25 9.44 -11.63 10.90
N GLU A 26 10.72 -11.33 11.10
CA GLU A 26 11.76 -12.33 11.39
C GLU A 26 11.42 -13.21 12.60
N ILE A 27 10.93 -12.58 13.68
CA ILE A 27 10.61 -13.26 14.94
C ILE A 27 9.49 -14.30 14.75
N CYS A 28 8.62 -14.11 13.76
CA CYS A 28 7.50 -15.00 13.49
C CYS A 28 7.61 -15.77 12.16
N ALA A 29 8.78 -15.79 11.52
CA ALA A 29 9.01 -16.45 10.23
C ALA A 29 8.57 -17.93 10.23
N ASP A 30 8.86 -18.65 11.31
CA ASP A 30 8.50 -20.06 11.48
C ASP A 30 7.20 -20.31 12.26
N THR A 31 6.49 -19.25 12.62
CA THR A 31 5.23 -19.33 13.37
C THR A 31 4.05 -19.58 12.44
N PHE A 32 3.07 -20.37 12.91
CA PHE A 32 1.83 -20.54 12.16
C PHE A 32 1.04 -19.23 12.11
N VAL A 33 0.55 -18.86 10.92
CA VAL A 33 -0.34 -17.70 10.73
C VAL A 33 -1.64 -17.81 11.55
N GLY A 34 -2.07 -19.04 11.84
CA GLY A 34 -3.29 -19.33 12.59
C GLY A 34 -4.57 -19.14 11.78
N ASN A 35 -5.71 -19.41 12.42
CA ASN A 35 -7.06 -19.18 11.91
C ASN A 35 -7.97 -18.76 13.08
N ALA A 36 -9.30 -18.79 12.91
CA ALA A 36 -10.23 -18.42 13.98
C ALA A 36 -10.19 -19.36 15.21
N MET A 37 -9.80 -20.63 15.01
CA MET A 37 -9.77 -21.65 16.06
C MET A 37 -8.35 -21.93 16.60
N LEU A 38 -7.33 -21.68 15.79
CA LEU A 38 -5.92 -21.90 16.12
C LEU A 38 -5.20 -20.55 16.20
N ARG A 39 -4.73 -20.20 17.40
CA ARG A 39 -3.93 -19.01 17.62
C ARG A 39 -2.66 -19.06 16.76
N GLY A 40 -2.34 -17.93 16.14
CA GLY A 40 -1.13 -17.76 15.34
C GLY A 40 -0.53 -16.37 15.56
N ILE A 41 -0.04 -15.77 14.49
CA ILE A 41 0.49 -14.40 14.50
C ILE A 41 -0.59 -13.36 14.82
N SER A 42 -0.18 -12.19 15.31
CA SER A 42 -1.09 -11.09 15.63
C SER A 42 -1.76 -10.50 14.39
N GLY A 43 -2.84 -9.74 14.57
CA GLY A 43 -3.53 -9.06 13.46
C GLY A 43 -2.61 -8.15 12.64
N GLY A 44 -1.81 -7.32 13.31
CA GLY A 44 -0.82 -6.45 12.66
C GLY A 44 0.29 -7.23 11.94
N GLN A 45 0.75 -8.37 12.50
CA GLN A 45 1.68 -9.27 11.81
C GLN A 45 1.06 -9.90 10.56
N ARG A 46 -0.24 -10.27 10.62
CA ARG A 46 -0.96 -10.81 9.46
C ARG A 46 -1.10 -9.80 8.35
N LYS A 47 -1.40 -8.53 8.66
CA LYS A 47 -1.48 -7.47 7.65
C LYS A 47 -0.12 -7.19 7.00
N ARG A 48 0.95 -7.16 7.79
CA ARG A 48 2.33 -7.07 7.28
C ARG A 48 2.68 -8.25 6.40
N LEU A 49 2.28 -9.47 6.76
CA LEU A 49 2.49 -10.66 5.93
C LEU A 49 1.79 -10.55 4.57
N THR A 50 0.52 -10.14 4.54
CA THR A 50 -0.23 -9.91 3.29
C THR A 50 0.46 -8.83 2.43
N THR A 51 0.99 -7.79 3.06
CA THR A 51 1.76 -6.75 2.37
C THR A 51 3.06 -7.33 1.79
N GLY A 52 3.76 -8.18 2.53
CA GLY A 52 4.96 -8.88 2.06
C GLY A 52 4.71 -9.83 0.90
N GLU A 53 3.57 -10.53 0.90
CA GLU A 53 3.15 -11.38 -0.22
C GLU A 53 3.03 -10.60 -1.53
N MET A 54 2.59 -9.34 -1.48
CA MET A 54 2.50 -8.47 -2.67
C MET A 54 3.87 -7.95 -3.13
N ILE A 55 4.81 -7.73 -2.21
CA ILE A 55 6.11 -7.08 -2.49
C ILE A 55 7.21 -8.07 -2.85
N VAL A 56 7.12 -9.33 -2.42
CA VAL A 56 8.15 -10.35 -2.71
C VAL A 56 8.30 -10.63 -4.21
N GLY A 57 7.29 -10.29 -5.01
CA GLY A 57 7.32 -10.37 -6.46
C GLY A 57 8.20 -9.28 -7.11
N PRO A 58 8.49 -9.40 -8.42
CA PRO A 58 9.28 -8.42 -9.17
C PRO A 58 8.52 -7.12 -9.48
N ALA A 59 7.57 -6.72 -8.64
CA ALA A 59 6.71 -5.56 -8.88
C ALA A 59 7.53 -4.25 -8.79
N LYS A 60 7.50 -3.46 -9.87
CA LYS A 60 8.11 -2.13 -9.92
C LYS A 60 7.16 -1.02 -9.51
N VAL A 61 5.85 -1.25 -9.64
CA VAL A 61 4.81 -0.32 -9.22
C VAL A 61 3.88 -1.05 -8.26
N LEU A 62 3.65 -0.44 -7.10
CA LEU A 62 2.76 -0.93 -6.07
C LEU A 62 1.58 0.02 -5.95
N PHE A 63 0.37 -0.52 -6.06
CA PHE A 63 -0.87 0.22 -5.81
C PHE A 63 -1.51 -0.34 -4.55
N MET A 64 -1.75 0.53 -3.58
CA MET A 64 -2.20 0.13 -2.26
C MET A 64 -3.39 0.98 -1.86
N ASP A 65 -4.56 0.35 -1.81
CA ASP A 65 -5.79 1.03 -1.43
C ASP A 65 -6.15 0.73 0.02
N GLU A 66 -6.56 1.77 0.74
CA GLU A 66 -7.07 1.72 2.12
C GLU A 66 -6.26 0.86 3.11
N ILE A 67 -4.92 0.90 3.05
CA ILE A 67 -4.08 0.00 3.86
C ILE A 67 -4.16 0.27 5.38
N SER A 68 -4.60 1.46 5.79
CA SER A 68 -4.78 1.86 7.18
C SER A 68 -6.08 1.35 7.81
N THR A 69 -7.03 0.83 7.02
CA THR A 69 -8.30 0.36 7.56
C THR A 69 -8.09 -0.76 8.58
N SER A 70 -8.79 -0.67 9.72
CA SER A 70 -8.73 -1.61 10.85
C SER A 70 -7.37 -1.71 11.57
N LEU A 71 -6.48 -0.73 11.39
CA LEU A 71 -5.19 -0.66 12.07
C LEU A 71 -5.13 0.52 13.05
N ASP A 72 -4.32 0.37 14.09
CA ASP A 72 -3.88 1.49 14.91
C ASP A 72 -2.85 2.36 14.16
N SER A 73 -2.69 3.60 14.60
CA SER A 73 -1.78 4.58 13.98
C SER A 73 -0.32 4.11 13.98
N SER A 74 0.13 3.44 15.05
CA SER A 74 1.50 2.92 15.17
C SER A 74 1.76 1.79 14.17
N THR A 75 0.85 0.82 14.06
CA THR A 75 0.96 -0.26 13.07
C THR A 75 0.91 0.29 11.64
N THR A 76 0.06 1.30 11.38
CA THR A 76 0.00 1.96 10.07
C THR A 76 1.32 2.62 9.70
N PHE A 77 1.89 3.40 10.62
CA PHE A 77 3.21 4.02 10.44
C PHE A 77 4.29 2.99 10.15
N GLN A 78 4.34 1.88 10.90
CA GLN A 78 5.31 0.82 10.67
C GLN A 78 5.18 0.19 9.28
N ILE A 79 3.96 -0.05 8.81
CA ILE A 79 3.71 -0.60 7.47
C ILE A 79 4.16 0.40 6.41
N VAL A 80 3.72 1.66 6.48
CA VAL A 80 4.07 2.69 5.48
C VAL A 80 5.59 2.94 5.46
N ASN A 81 6.25 2.95 6.62
CA ASN A 81 7.70 3.09 6.69
C ASN A 81 8.43 1.89 6.04
N SER A 82 7.93 0.68 6.28
CA SER A 82 8.47 -0.53 5.62
C SER A 82 8.29 -0.47 4.10
N LEU A 83 7.13 0.02 3.64
CA LEU A 83 6.85 0.21 2.22
C LEU A 83 7.77 1.24 1.58
N LYS A 84 7.97 2.38 2.25
CA LYS A 84 8.92 3.41 1.82
C LYS A 84 10.31 2.81 1.61
N GLN A 85 10.81 2.07 2.61
CA GLN A 85 12.11 1.40 2.51
C GLN A 85 12.17 0.39 1.35
N CYS A 86 11.15 -0.47 1.21
CA CYS A 86 11.06 -1.41 0.09
C CYS A 86 11.11 -0.71 -1.27
N VAL A 87 10.33 0.35 -1.45
CA VAL A 87 10.24 1.11 -2.72
C VAL A 87 11.58 1.75 -3.07
N HIS A 88 12.27 2.36 -2.11
CA HIS A 88 13.60 2.95 -2.35
C HIS A 88 14.68 1.89 -2.65
N ILE A 89 14.70 0.78 -1.90
CA ILE A 89 15.68 -0.31 -2.10
C ILE A 89 15.48 -0.98 -3.46
N LEU A 90 14.23 -1.29 -3.82
CA LEU A 90 13.88 -2.00 -5.05
C LEU A 90 13.83 -1.06 -6.27
N LYS A 91 14.00 0.26 -6.07
CA LYS A 91 13.81 1.31 -7.07
C LYS A 91 12.45 1.15 -7.78
N GLY A 92 11.41 1.05 -6.98
CA GLY A 92 10.02 0.99 -7.44
C GLY A 92 9.30 2.32 -7.24
N THR A 93 7.99 2.30 -7.46
CA THR A 93 7.07 3.40 -7.17
C THR A 93 5.87 2.84 -6.40
N GLY A 94 5.50 3.48 -5.29
CA GLY A 94 4.32 3.11 -4.52
C GLY A 94 3.28 4.22 -4.58
N ILE A 95 2.04 3.90 -4.93
CA ILE A 95 0.88 4.79 -4.80
C ILE A 95 0.00 4.20 -3.70
N ILE A 96 -0.18 4.97 -2.62
CA ILE A 96 -0.90 4.53 -1.43
C ILE A 96 -2.04 5.52 -1.17
N SER A 97 -3.26 5.00 -1.07
CA SER A 97 -4.43 5.73 -0.60
C SER A 97 -4.55 5.58 0.92
N LEU A 98 -4.62 6.71 1.64
CA LEU A 98 -4.80 6.75 3.08
C LEU A 98 -5.98 7.65 3.44
N LEU A 99 -6.90 7.12 4.24
CA LEU A 99 -7.94 7.92 4.88
C LEU A 99 -7.38 8.49 6.19
N GLN A 100 -7.29 9.82 6.29
CA GLN A 100 -6.90 10.54 7.52
C GLN A 100 -5.62 9.97 8.17
N PRO A 101 -4.46 10.07 7.49
CA PRO A 101 -3.21 9.60 8.07
C PRO A 101 -2.87 10.38 9.34
N ALA A 102 -2.14 9.76 10.27
CA ALA A 102 -1.50 10.51 11.35
C ALA A 102 -0.38 11.41 10.79
N PRO A 103 -0.04 12.55 11.43
CA PRO A 103 1.01 13.46 10.95
C PRO A 103 2.34 12.75 10.69
N GLU A 104 2.73 11.81 11.56
CA GLU A 104 3.96 11.05 11.44
C GLU A 104 3.95 10.14 10.20
N THR A 105 2.77 9.63 9.81
CA THR A 105 2.60 8.82 8.61
C THR A 105 2.60 9.68 7.35
N TYR A 106 2.00 10.87 7.41
CA TYR A 106 2.02 11.85 6.33
C TYR A 106 3.47 12.25 5.96
N ASP A 107 4.32 12.45 6.96
CA ASP A 107 5.73 12.82 6.75
C ASP A 107 6.59 11.74 6.07
N LEU A 108 6.08 10.52 5.93
CA LEU A 108 6.76 9.47 5.19
C LEU A 108 6.62 9.62 3.67
N PHE A 109 5.68 10.42 3.17
CA PHE A 109 5.44 10.54 1.73
C PHE A 109 6.34 11.59 1.08
N ASP A 110 6.84 11.25 -0.12
CA ASP A 110 7.66 12.16 -0.93
C ASP A 110 6.76 13.12 -1.74
N ASP A 111 5.73 12.58 -2.40
CA ASP A 111 4.72 13.32 -3.15
C ASP A 111 3.31 13.07 -2.58
N ILE A 112 2.43 14.07 -2.69
CA ILE A 112 1.02 14.04 -2.27
C ILE A 112 0.11 14.26 -3.47
N ILE A 113 -0.98 13.51 -3.52
CA ILE A 113 -2.10 13.73 -4.45
C ILE A 113 -3.34 14.02 -3.59
N LEU A 114 -3.86 15.24 -3.69
CA LEU A 114 -5.11 15.65 -3.04
C LEU A 114 -6.26 15.60 -4.03
N LEU A 115 -7.23 14.74 -3.74
CA LEU A 115 -8.47 14.59 -4.51
C LEU A 115 -9.64 15.14 -3.71
N SER A 116 -10.45 16.00 -4.32
CA SER A 116 -11.69 16.53 -3.75
C SER A 116 -12.74 16.69 -4.85
N ASP A 117 -13.98 16.24 -4.61
CA ASP A 117 -15.09 16.31 -5.57
C ASP A 117 -14.71 15.87 -7.01
N SER A 118 -13.96 14.77 -7.15
CA SER A 118 -13.44 14.26 -8.44
C SER A 118 -12.40 15.13 -9.14
N HIS A 119 -11.87 16.16 -8.47
CA HIS A 119 -10.83 17.04 -8.99
C HIS A 119 -9.50 16.79 -8.25
N ILE A 120 -8.40 16.90 -9.00
CA ILE A 120 -7.05 16.98 -8.41
C ILE A 120 -6.85 18.43 -7.97
N VAL A 121 -6.90 18.64 -6.66
CA VAL A 121 -6.68 19.94 -6.02
C VAL A 121 -5.18 20.25 -5.99
N TYR A 122 -4.35 19.23 -5.75
CA TYR A 122 -2.90 19.36 -5.75
C TYR A 122 -2.24 18.02 -6.08
N GLN A 123 -1.12 18.06 -6.80
CA GLN A 123 -0.25 16.91 -7.06
C GLN A 123 1.22 17.35 -7.04
N GLY A 124 2.06 16.69 -6.25
CA GLY A 124 3.51 16.93 -6.27
C GLY A 124 4.16 16.86 -4.89
N PRO A 125 5.33 17.49 -4.72
CA PRO A 125 6.11 17.39 -3.48
C PRO A 125 5.31 17.83 -2.26
N ARG A 126 5.44 17.08 -1.17
CA ARG A 126 4.76 17.35 0.10
C ARG A 126 5.05 18.76 0.65
N GLU A 127 6.25 19.27 0.41
CA GLU A 127 6.75 20.54 0.94
C GLU A 127 6.02 21.75 0.33
N ASN A 128 5.56 21.65 -0.92
CA ASN A 128 4.94 22.76 -1.64
C ASN A 128 3.41 22.81 -1.50
N VAL A 129 2.80 21.85 -0.79
CA VAL A 129 1.33 21.82 -0.61
C VAL A 129 0.85 23.05 0.16
N LEU A 130 1.56 23.44 1.23
CA LEU A 130 1.18 24.61 2.03
C LEU A 130 1.35 25.92 1.25
N GLU A 131 2.44 26.05 0.49
CA GLU A 131 2.70 27.19 -0.39
C GLU A 131 1.57 27.38 -1.41
N PHE A 132 1.07 26.28 -1.98
CA PHE A 132 -0.07 26.31 -2.89
C PHE A 132 -1.33 26.90 -2.23
N PHE A 133 -1.71 26.41 -1.05
CA PHE A 133 -2.88 26.93 -0.34
C PHE A 133 -2.69 28.37 0.14
N GLU A 134 -1.48 28.75 0.54
CA GLU A 134 -1.14 30.14 0.89
C GLU A 134 -1.27 31.08 -0.31
N SER A 135 -0.87 30.64 -1.51
CA SER A 135 -1.05 31.41 -2.74
C SER A 135 -2.52 31.67 -3.10
N MET A 136 -3.42 30.83 -2.58
CA MET A 136 -4.88 30.94 -2.72
C MET A 136 -5.54 31.69 -1.55
N GLY A 137 -4.74 32.22 -0.59
CA GLY A 137 -5.24 32.99 0.54
C GLY A 137 -5.60 32.17 1.78
N PHE A 138 -5.22 30.89 1.84
CA PHE A 138 -5.48 30.00 2.98
C PHE A 138 -4.22 29.70 3.77
N LYS A 139 -4.27 29.83 5.10
CA LYS A 139 -3.13 29.55 5.97
C LYS A 139 -3.45 28.46 6.99
N CYS A 140 -2.56 27.49 7.09
CA CYS A 140 -2.65 26.44 8.10
C CYS A 140 -2.28 27.01 9.51
N PRO A 141 -3.11 26.78 10.55
CA PRO A 141 -2.77 27.13 11.92
C PRO A 141 -1.62 26.27 12.46
N GLU A 142 -0.73 26.85 13.28
CA GLU A 142 0.47 26.16 13.81
C GLU A 142 0.16 24.94 14.69
N ARG A 143 -1.00 24.92 15.35
CA ARG A 143 -1.39 23.83 16.26
C ARG A 143 -2.14 22.70 15.57
N LYS A 144 -2.41 22.82 14.27
CA LYS A 144 -3.21 21.86 13.51
C LYS A 144 -2.29 21.01 12.64
N GLY A 145 -2.52 19.72 12.62
CA GLY A 145 -1.85 18.84 11.68
C GLY A 145 -2.27 19.18 10.24
N VAL A 146 -1.28 19.24 9.34
CA VAL A 146 -1.45 19.66 7.95
C VAL A 146 -2.39 18.73 7.19
N GLU A 147 -2.43 17.46 7.56
CA GLU A 147 -3.32 16.44 7.00
C GLU A 147 -4.80 16.73 7.26
N ASN A 148 -5.13 17.23 8.44
CA ASN A 148 -6.49 17.66 8.77
C ASN A 148 -6.84 18.98 8.07
N PHE A 149 -5.87 19.90 7.98
CA PHE A 149 -6.04 21.15 7.23
C PHE A 149 -6.44 20.90 5.77
N TYR A 150 -5.81 19.96 5.07
CA TYR A 150 -6.13 19.69 3.66
C TYR A 150 -7.57 19.19 3.42
N GLN A 151 -8.11 18.40 4.35
CA GLN A 151 -9.48 17.91 4.27
C GLN A 151 -10.50 19.01 4.55
N GLU A 152 -10.18 19.90 5.48
CA GLU A 152 -11.11 20.94 5.90
C GLU A 152 -11.05 22.17 4.98
N VAL A 153 -9.90 22.53 4.42
CA VAL A 153 -9.77 23.64 3.45
C VAL A 153 -10.50 23.34 2.14
N THR A 154 -10.71 22.07 1.82
CA THR A 154 -11.52 21.64 0.66
C THR A 154 -13.01 21.49 1.00
N SER A 155 -13.36 21.43 2.29
CA SER A 155 -14.74 21.33 2.78
C SER A 155 -15.46 22.68 2.79
N LYS A 156 -16.68 22.73 2.24
CA LYS A 156 -17.54 23.92 2.27
C LYS A 156 -17.87 24.42 3.67
N LYS A 157 -17.90 23.52 4.67
CA LYS A 157 -18.26 23.87 6.05
C LYS A 157 -17.13 24.57 6.80
N ASP A 158 -15.89 24.22 6.46
CA ASP A 158 -14.74 24.46 7.32
C ASP A 158 -13.72 25.41 6.67
N GLN A 159 -13.79 25.64 5.36
CA GLN A 159 -12.83 26.44 4.60
C GLN A 159 -12.67 27.89 5.11
N GLU A 160 -13.75 28.53 5.57
CA GLU A 160 -13.75 29.94 6.03
C GLU A 160 -12.75 30.19 7.17
N GLN A 161 -12.58 29.22 8.07
CA GLN A 161 -11.73 29.39 9.25
C GLN A 161 -10.23 29.54 8.91
N TYR A 162 -9.84 29.17 7.68
CA TYR A 162 -8.46 29.21 7.19
C TYR A 162 -8.14 30.45 6.36
N TRP A 163 -9.13 31.31 6.12
CA TRP A 163 -8.95 32.50 5.31
C TRP A 163 -7.97 33.47 5.98
N ALA A 164 -6.85 33.75 5.32
CA ALA A 164 -5.78 34.57 5.87
C ALA A 164 -6.04 36.08 5.72
N HIS A 165 -6.76 36.49 4.68
CA HIS A 165 -6.99 37.90 4.35
C HIS A 165 -8.18 38.47 5.11
N ARG A 166 -7.96 38.93 6.34
CA ARG A 166 -9.01 39.58 7.15
C ARG A 166 -9.60 40.85 6.52
N ASP A 167 -8.86 41.46 5.60
CA ASP A 167 -9.26 42.69 4.90
C ASP A 167 -10.16 42.43 3.68
N GLN A 168 -10.32 41.16 3.26
CA GLN A 168 -11.13 40.78 2.10
C GLN A 168 -12.28 39.87 2.52
N PRO A 169 -13.49 40.03 1.95
CA PRO A 169 -14.60 39.16 2.24
C PRO A 169 -14.28 37.73 1.76
N TYR A 170 -14.53 36.76 2.64
CA TYR A 170 -14.39 35.36 2.29
C TYR A 170 -15.43 34.96 1.23
N ARG A 171 -14.97 34.20 0.23
CA ARG A 171 -15.81 33.48 -0.73
C ARG A 171 -15.35 32.04 -0.77
N TYR A 172 -16.31 31.11 -0.72
CA TYR A 172 -16.00 29.70 -0.88
C TYR A 172 -15.36 29.43 -2.26
N ILE A 173 -14.17 28.83 -2.24
CA ILE A 173 -13.41 28.38 -3.40
C ILE A 173 -13.73 26.90 -3.62
N THR A 174 -14.22 26.57 -4.82
CA THR A 174 -14.60 25.20 -5.16
C THR A 174 -13.38 24.32 -5.44
N SER A 175 -13.56 23.00 -5.35
CA SER A 175 -12.53 22.01 -5.75
C SER A 175 -12.08 22.19 -7.21
N GLU A 176 -12.97 22.65 -8.09
CA GLU A 176 -12.67 22.97 -9.48
C GLU A 176 -11.78 24.22 -9.60
N GLU A 177 -12.11 25.30 -8.90
CA GLU A 177 -11.29 26.53 -8.87
C GLU A 177 -9.89 26.26 -8.31
N PHE A 178 -9.76 25.42 -7.28
CA PHE A 178 -8.45 24.95 -6.82
C PHE A 178 -7.70 24.18 -7.90
N SER A 179 -8.37 23.29 -8.62
CA SER A 179 -7.74 22.51 -9.69
C SER A 179 -7.25 23.40 -10.84
N GLU A 180 -8.01 24.43 -11.20
CA GLU A 180 -7.59 25.43 -12.19
C GLU A 180 -6.40 26.25 -11.71
N ALA A 181 -6.43 26.71 -10.46
CA ALA A 181 -5.32 27.43 -9.85
C ALA A 181 -4.06 26.56 -9.80
N PHE A 182 -4.19 25.27 -9.48
CA PHE A 182 -3.08 24.32 -9.46
C PHE A 182 -2.40 24.19 -10.83
N LYS A 183 -3.16 24.16 -11.94
CA LYS A 183 -2.58 24.17 -13.30
C LYS A 183 -1.71 25.40 -13.56
N SER A 184 -2.05 26.54 -12.93
CA SER A 184 -1.26 27.78 -13.03
C SER A 184 -0.13 27.88 -12.01
N PHE A 185 -0.17 27.08 -10.94
CA PHE A 185 0.89 27.00 -9.93
C PHE A 185 2.17 26.38 -10.52
N HIS A 186 3.34 26.76 -10.02
CA HIS A 186 4.61 26.35 -10.64
C HIS A 186 4.80 24.82 -10.65
N VAL A 187 4.32 24.11 -9.62
CA VAL A 187 4.33 22.64 -9.56
C VAL A 187 3.42 22.05 -10.65
N GLY A 188 2.18 22.55 -10.77
CA GLY A 188 1.24 22.06 -11.78
C GLY A 188 1.70 22.36 -13.21
N ARG A 189 2.31 23.53 -13.46
CA ARG A 189 2.97 23.84 -14.73
C ARG A 189 4.09 22.86 -15.03
N SER A 190 5.00 22.63 -14.08
CA SER A 190 6.12 21.69 -14.26
C SER A 190 5.63 20.27 -14.57
N ILE A 191 4.57 19.81 -13.92
CA ILE A 191 3.96 18.51 -14.19
C ILE A 191 3.30 18.49 -15.58
N GLY A 192 2.55 19.54 -15.92
CA GLY A 192 1.95 19.70 -17.26
C GLY A 192 3.00 19.64 -18.37
N ASP A 193 4.11 20.36 -18.20
CA ASP A 193 5.23 20.36 -19.14
C ASP A 193 5.84 18.96 -19.28
N LYS A 194 6.11 18.28 -18.15
CA LYS A 194 6.62 16.90 -18.15
C LYS A 194 5.67 15.93 -18.85
N LEU A 195 4.36 16.05 -18.62
CA LEU A 195 3.34 15.20 -19.25
C LEU A 195 3.15 15.53 -20.74
N SER A 196 3.38 16.77 -21.16
CA SER A 196 3.31 17.19 -22.56
C SER A 196 4.47 16.67 -23.40
N THR A 197 5.63 16.46 -22.78
CA THR A 197 6.77 15.84 -23.45
C THR A 197 6.50 14.36 -23.69
N GLU A 198 6.43 13.95 -24.96
CA GLU A 198 6.23 12.54 -25.29
C GLU A 198 7.36 11.68 -24.73
N PHE A 199 6.99 10.65 -23.97
CA PHE A 199 7.96 9.71 -23.44
C PHE A 199 8.47 8.81 -24.57
N ASP A 200 9.75 8.97 -24.91
CA ASP A 200 10.43 8.14 -25.90
C ASP A 200 10.54 6.69 -25.43
N LYS A 201 9.65 5.84 -25.96
CA LYS A 201 9.59 4.41 -25.62
C LYS A 201 10.91 3.68 -25.93
N SER A 202 11.73 4.18 -26.85
CA SER A 202 13.03 3.57 -27.18
C SER A 202 14.06 3.65 -26.05
N LYS A 203 13.89 4.63 -25.14
CA LYS A 203 14.73 4.78 -23.93
C LYS A 203 14.29 3.88 -22.78
N SER A 204 13.17 3.16 -22.93
CA SER A 204 12.68 2.26 -21.90
C SER A 204 13.55 1.00 -21.84
N HIS A 205 14.01 0.67 -20.64
CA HIS A 205 14.66 -0.63 -20.45
C HIS A 205 13.66 -1.75 -20.79
N PRO A 206 14.04 -2.80 -21.55
CA PRO A 206 13.10 -3.86 -21.98
C PRO A 206 12.40 -4.59 -20.82
N ALA A 207 12.99 -4.56 -19.62
CA ALA A 207 12.43 -5.15 -18.41
C ALA A 207 11.47 -4.23 -17.63
N THR A 208 11.22 -3.00 -18.08
CA THR A 208 10.39 -2.01 -17.36
C THR A 208 8.89 -2.31 -17.46
N LEU A 209 8.45 -2.87 -18.60
CA LEU A 209 7.06 -3.26 -18.82
C LEU A 209 7.00 -4.77 -19.06
N THR A 210 6.35 -5.50 -18.15
CA THR A 210 6.12 -6.93 -18.38
C THR A 210 5.16 -7.11 -19.56
N THR A 211 5.63 -7.77 -20.61
CA THR A 211 4.80 -8.12 -21.77
C THR A 211 4.03 -9.41 -21.55
N LYS A 212 4.38 -10.17 -20.51
CA LYS A 212 3.75 -11.44 -20.18
C LYS A 212 2.79 -11.26 -19.02
N MET A 213 1.59 -11.82 -19.18
CA MET A 213 0.56 -11.85 -18.15
C MET A 213 0.95 -12.68 -16.93
N TYR A 214 1.79 -13.70 -17.12
CA TYR A 214 2.30 -14.56 -16.05
C TYR A 214 3.82 -14.55 -15.99
N GLY A 215 4.37 -14.48 -14.77
CA GLY A 215 5.82 -14.51 -14.53
C GLY A 215 6.46 -15.90 -14.66
N VAL A 216 5.66 -16.96 -14.61
CA VAL A 216 6.09 -18.37 -14.59
C VAL A 216 5.21 -19.25 -15.49
N GLY A 217 5.71 -20.42 -15.88
CA GLY A 217 4.97 -21.35 -16.75
C GLY A 217 3.76 -21.98 -16.06
N LYS A 218 2.72 -22.36 -16.83
CA LYS A 218 1.52 -23.03 -16.29
C LYS A 218 1.84 -24.31 -15.50
N LEU A 219 2.83 -25.08 -15.96
CA LEU A 219 3.25 -26.32 -15.29
C LEU A 219 3.96 -26.04 -13.95
N GLU A 220 4.75 -24.98 -13.88
CA GLU A 220 5.41 -24.54 -12.64
C GLU A 220 4.37 -24.04 -11.63
N LEU A 221 3.38 -23.27 -12.09
CA LEU A 221 2.24 -22.86 -11.26
C LEU A 221 1.49 -24.06 -10.72
N LEU A 222 1.17 -25.04 -11.57
CA LEU A 222 0.49 -26.27 -11.15
C LEU A 222 1.33 -27.03 -10.12
N LYS A 223 2.64 -27.19 -10.36
CA LYS A 223 3.56 -27.84 -9.42
C LYS A 223 3.59 -27.11 -8.08
N ALA A 224 3.71 -25.77 -8.09
CA ALA A 224 3.71 -24.96 -6.87
C ALA A 224 2.40 -25.09 -6.08
N CYS A 225 1.24 -25.06 -6.76
CA CYS A 225 -0.07 -25.26 -6.14
C CYS A 225 -0.19 -26.66 -5.52
N LEU A 226 0.23 -27.71 -6.22
CA LEU A 226 0.22 -29.09 -5.71
C LEU A 226 1.16 -29.27 -4.52
N SER A 227 2.37 -28.71 -4.58
CA SER A 227 3.31 -28.74 -3.45
C SER A 227 2.75 -28.01 -2.22
N ARG A 228 2.09 -26.86 -2.41
CA ARG A 228 1.40 -26.14 -1.33
C ARG A 228 0.28 -26.98 -0.72
N GLU A 229 -0.55 -27.59 -1.55
CA GLU A 229 -1.68 -28.40 -1.09
C GLU A 229 -1.22 -29.66 -0.34
N TYR A 230 -0.23 -30.37 -0.88
CA TYR A 230 0.38 -31.51 -0.19
C TYR A 230 0.91 -31.14 1.19
N LEU A 231 1.57 -29.98 1.30
CA LEU A 231 2.08 -29.46 2.56
C LEU A 231 0.94 -29.13 3.55
N LEU A 232 -0.17 -28.58 3.08
CA LEU A 232 -1.37 -28.31 3.90
C LEU A 232 -2.03 -29.62 4.37
N ILE A 233 -2.13 -30.62 3.49
CA ILE A 233 -2.66 -31.96 3.81
C ILE A 233 -1.79 -32.61 4.89
N LYS A 234 -0.46 -32.60 4.72
CA LYS A 234 0.47 -33.17 5.70
C LYS A 234 0.38 -32.48 7.07
N ARG A 235 0.15 -31.17 7.11
CA ARG A 235 0.01 -30.40 8.35
C ARG A 235 -1.33 -30.63 9.06
N ASN A 236 -2.41 -30.86 8.31
CA ASN A 236 -3.72 -31.21 8.84
C ASN A 236 -4.00 -32.72 8.78
N SER A 237 -2.95 -33.55 8.81
CA SER A 237 -3.03 -35.00 8.61
C SER A 237 -4.03 -35.66 9.55
N PHE A 238 -4.16 -35.16 10.78
CA PHE A 238 -5.14 -35.62 11.76
C PHE A 238 -6.58 -35.64 11.21
N VAL A 239 -7.01 -34.58 10.53
CA VAL A 239 -8.37 -34.49 9.96
C VAL A 239 -8.57 -35.52 8.84
N TYR A 240 -7.53 -35.71 8.02
CA TYR A 240 -7.57 -36.69 6.93
C TYR A 240 -7.58 -38.12 7.44
N ILE A 241 -6.72 -38.44 8.42
CA ILE A 241 -6.69 -39.75 9.08
C ILE A 241 -8.04 -40.03 9.75
N PHE A 242 -8.59 -39.06 10.48
CA PHE A 242 -9.91 -39.19 11.11
C PHE A 242 -11.01 -39.48 10.10
N LYS A 243 -11.09 -38.71 9.00
CA LYS A 243 -12.06 -38.96 7.93
C LYS A 243 -11.90 -40.34 7.28
N LEU A 244 -10.66 -40.79 7.10
CA LEU A 244 -10.37 -42.08 6.49
C LEU A 244 -10.80 -43.24 7.41
N CYS A 245 -10.55 -43.12 8.71
CA CYS A 245 -11.08 -44.04 9.72
C CYS A 245 -12.62 -44.02 9.75
N GLN A 246 -13.25 -42.85 9.72
CA GLN A 246 -14.71 -42.72 9.70
C GLN A 246 -15.32 -43.42 8.48
N LEU A 247 -14.74 -43.22 7.29
CA LEU A 247 -15.18 -43.89 6.06
C LEU A 247 -15.00 -45.41 6.12
N ALA A 248 -13.89 -45.88 6.68
CA ALA A 248 -13.65 -47.32 6.86
C ALA A 248 -14.69 -47.97 7.79
N ILE A 249 -15.05 -47.30 8.89
CA ILE A 249 -16.10 -47.76 9.81
C ILE A 249 -17.46 -47.79 9.11
N LEU A 250 -17.81 -46.74 8.37
CA LEU A 250 -19.09 -46.65 7.66
C LEU A 250 -19.23 -47.71 6.57
N ALA A 251 -18.13 -48.00 5.85
CA ALA A 251 -18.06 -49.09 4.89
C ALA A 251 -18.26 -50.46 5.56
N MET A 252 -17.66 -50.70 6.73
CA MET A 252 -17.87 -51.95 7.48
C MET A 252 -19.29 -52.12 8.00
N ILE A 253 -19.99 -51.05 8.35
CA ILE A 253 -21.38 -51.10 8.83
C ILE A 253 -22.37 -51.29 7.67
N SER A 254 -22.05 -50.78 6.48
CA SER A 254 -22.91 -50.86 5.29
C SER A 254 -22.79 -52.17 4.51
N MET A 255 -21.75 -52.97 4.76
CA MET A 255 -21.63 -54.35 4.24
C MET A 255 -22.35 -55.33 5.17
#